data_AF-A0A529VSM3-F1
#
_entry.id   AF-A0A529VSM3-F1
#
_cell.length_a   1.000
_cell.length_b   1.000
_cell.length_c   1.000
_cell.angle_alpha   90.00
_cell.angle_beta   90.00
_cell.angle_gamma   90.00
#
_symmetry.space_group_name_H-M   'P 1'
#
loop_
_entity.id
_entity.type
_entity.pdbx_description
1 polymer ?
#
loop_
_entity_poly.entity_id
_entity_poly.type
_entity_poly.pdbx_seq_one_letter_code
_entity_poly.pdbx_strand_id
1 'polypeptide(L)'
;FRRTVPAASTPVQRHLREHDWPGNVRELAHFAERFVLGLEGVAEMPSPAAMESDAAMPLPERLDHYEAEIIRETLGRNDGDVRRTIEALGIPRKTFYDKLQRHGIVRSDFSR
;
A
#
# COMPACT_ATOMS: atom_id res chain seq x y z
N PHE A 1 -5.11 -14.72 -20.15
CA PHE A 1 -4.14 -14.22 -19.14
C PHE A 1 -2.72 -14.24 -19.70
N ARG A 2 -2.30 -13.17 -20.38
CA ARG A 2 -0.92 -12.95 -20.88
C ARG A 2 -0.63 -11.44 -20.81
N ARG A 3 -0.56 -10.88 -19.60
CA ARG A 3 0.00 -9.53 -19.43
C ARG A 3 1.51 -9.63 -19.66
N THR A 4 2.06 -8.69 -20.42
CA THR A 4 3.51 -8.55 -20.59
C THR A 4 4.10 -8.19 -19.23
N VAL A 5 5.06 -8.98 -18.77
CA VAL A 5 5.77 -8.71 -17.51
C VAL A 5 6.44 -7.34 -17.64
N PRO A 6 6.14 -6.37 -16.76
CA PRO A 6 6.78 -5.06 -16.81
C PRO A 6 8.29 -5.24 -16.56
N ALA A 7 9.10 -4.47 -17.28
CA ALA A 7 10.55 -4.51 -17.09
C ALA A 7 10.87 -4.06 -15.66
N ALA A 8 11.57 -4.90 -14.90
CA ALA A 8 12.09 -4.53 -13.59
C ALA A 8 13.12 -3.41 -13.78
N SER A 9 12.69 -2.17 -13.57
CA SER A 9 13.54 -0.98 -13.67
C SER A 9 14.64 -1.04 -12.60
N THR A 10 15.73 -0.28 -12.78
CA THR A 10 16.85 -0.23 -11.82
C THR A 10 16.41 0.04 -10.37
N PRO A 11 15.43 0.91 -10.08
CA PRO A 11 14.90 1.09 -8.72
C PRO A 11 14.24 -0.17 -8.14
N VAL A 12 13.46 -0.89 -8.96
CA VAL A 12 12.79 -2.13 -8.56
C VAL A 12 13.83 -3.23 -8.27
N GLN A 13 14.84 -3.37 -9.13
CA GLN A 13 15.91 -4.34 -8.93
C GLN A 13 16.73 -4.04 -7.67
N ARG A 14 16.92 -2.76 -7.36
CA ARG A 14 17.59 -2.34 -6.13
C ARG A 14 16.78 -2.70 -4.91
N HIS A 15 15.48 -2.38 -4.91
CA HIS A 15 14.59 -2.71 -3.80
C HIS A 15 14.50 -4.23 -3.58
N LEU A 16 14.41 -5.03 -4.66
CA LEU A 16 14.47 -6.49 -4.57
C LEU A 16 15.73 -7.03 -3.86
N ARG A 17 16.86 -6.30 -3.96
CA ARG A 17 18.16 -6.70 -3.40
C ARG A 17 18.45 -6.12 -2.01
N GLU A 18 18.00 -4.89 -1.75
CA GLU A 18 18.33 -4.12 -0.56
C GLU A 18 17.24 -4.20 0.52
N HIS A 19 16.03 -4.63 0.18
CA HIS A 19 14.96 -4.84 1.14
C HIS A 19 15.19 -6.15 1.91
N ASP A 20 15.11 -6.09 3.25
CA ASP A 20 15.37 -7.26 4.12
C ASP A 20 14.21 -8.28 4.18
N TRP A 21 13.08 -7.98 3.52
CA TRP A 21 11.88 -8.83 3.44
C TRP A 21 11.50 -9.48 4.78
N PRO A 22 11.23 -8.68 5.82
CA PRO A 22 10.97 -9.20 7.17
C PRO A 22 9.75 -10.16 7.22
N GLY A 23 8.82 -10.06 6.27
CA GLY A 23 7.66 -10.94 6.08
C GLY A 23 7.94 -12.23 5.29
N ASN A 24 9.21 -12.56 5.01
CA ASN A 24 9.65 -13.71 4.22
C ASN A 24 9.14 -13.68 2.76
N VAL A 25 9.14 -14.84 2.09
CA VAL A 25 8.72 -15.06 0.69
C VAL A 25 7.29 -14.59 0.40
N ARG A 26 6.41 -14.47 1.40
CA ARG A 26 5.04 -13.97 1.22
C ARG A 26 5.01 -12.50 0.84
N GLU A 27 5.84 -11.69 1.48
CA GLU A 27 5.95 -10.25 1.20
C GLU A 27 6.54 -10.02 -0.20
N LEU A 28 7.56 -10.80 -0.57
CA LEU A 28 8.13 -10.80 -1.92
C LEU A 28 7.11 -11.23 -2.98
N ALA A 29 6.27 -12.23 -2.69
CA ALA A 29 5.21 -12.67 -3.59
C ALA A 29 4.14 -11.60 -3.78
N HIS A 30 3.70 -10.96 -2.69
CA HIS A 30 2.74 -9.85 -2.76
C HIS A 30 3.30 -8.67 -3.56
N PHE A 31 4.57 -8.32 -3.36
CA PHE A 31 5.26 -7.31 -4.16
C PHE A 31 5.31 -7.71 -5.65
N ALA A 32 5.73 -8.94 -5.96
CA ALA A 32 5.76 -9.42 -7.34
C ALA A 32 4.38 -9.43 -8.02
N GLU A 33 3.32 -9.81 -7.28
CA GLU A 33 1.94 -9.77 -7.75
C GLU A 33 1.51 -8.33 -8.05
N ARG A 34 1.76 -7.39 -7.13
CA ARG A 34 1.44 -5.96 -7.30
C ARG A 34 2.22 -5.32 -8.44
N PHE A 35 3.50 -5.65 -8.56
CA PHE A 35 4.38 -5.21 -9.64
C PHE A 35 3.87 -5.67 -11.02
N VAL A 36 3.52 -6.96 -11.17
CA VAL A 36 2.96 -7.50 -12.41
C VAL A 36 1.58 -6.91 -12.72
N LEU A 37 0.79 -6.60 -11.68
CA LEU A 37 -0.50 -5.92 -11.81
C LEU A 37 -0.36 -4.43 -12.17
N GLY A 38 0.84 -3.86 -12.13
CA GLY A 38 1.10 -2.44 -12.42
C GLY A 38 0.55 -1.50 -11.34
N LEU A 39 0.38 -2.04 -10.13
CA LEU A 39 -0.17 -1.33 -8.97
C LEU A 39 0.92 -0.62 -8.16
N GLU A 40 2.19 -0.99 -8.34
CA GLU A 40 3.34 -0.27 -7.80
C GLU A 40 4.03 0.50 -8.92
N GLY A 41 3.75 1.81 -8.99
CA GLY A 41 4.53 2.72 -9.79
C GLY A 41 5.87 3.00 -9.11
N VAL A 42 6.94 3.07 -9.89
CA VAL A 42 8.32 3.42 -9.44
C VAL A 42 8.39 4.72 -8.61
N ALA A 43 7.34 5.55 -8.63
CA ALA A 43 7.20 6.78 -7.87
C ALA A 43 6.62 6.63 -6.45
N GLU A 44 5.99 5.49 -6.12
CA GLU A 44 5.36 5.24 -4.81
C GLU A 44 6.19 4.30 -3.92
N MET A 45 7.40 3.92 -4.36
CA MET A 45 8.28 3.09 -3.55
C MET A 45 8.86 3.91 -2.39
N PRO A 46 8.65 3.50 -1.12
CA PRO A 46 9.30 4.15 0.00
C PRO A 46 10.82 4.01 -0.15
N SER A 47 11.52 5.12 -0.01
CA SER A 47 12.99 5.15 0.06
C SER A 47 13.46 4.29 1.24
N PRO A 48 14.64 3.63 1.17
CA PRO A 48 15.22 2.88 2.29
C PRO A 48 15.20 3.67 3.62
N ALA A 49 15.41 4.98 3.56
CA ALA A 49 15.35 5.87 4.73
C ALA A 49 13.95 5.97 5.36
N ALA A 50 12.88 5.84 4.57
CA ALA A 50 11.50 5.84 5.07
C ALA A 50 11.18 4.52 5.80
N MET A 51 11.74 3.40 5.34
CA MET A 51 11.57 2.10 6.00
C MET A 51 12.38 1.97 7.30
N GLU A 52 13.62 2.48 7.33
CA GLU A 52 14.40 2.56 8.57
C GLU A 52 13.70 3.41 9.64
N SER A 53 13.02 4.48 9.21
CA SER A 53 12.20 5.32 10.08
C SER A 53 10.98 4.57 10.62
N ASP A 54 10.34 3.71 9.81
CA ASP A 54 9.19 2.90 10.25
C ASP A 54 9.60 1.77 11.20
N ALA A 55 10.76 1.14 10.99
CA ALA A 55 11.29 0.13 11.89
C ALA A 55 11.67 0.68 13.28
N ALA A 56 11.98 1.98 13.36
CA ALA A 56 12.27 2.68 14.62
C ALA A 56 11.00 3.07 15.41
N MET A 57 9.81 3.01 14.79
CA MET A 57 8.55 3.37 15.44
C MET A 57 8.04 2.24 16.35
N PRO A 58 7.37 2.57 17.48
CA PRO A 58 6.64 1.61 18.28
C PRO A 58 5.60 0.83 17.44
N LEU A 59 5.39 -0.45 17.77
CA LEU A 59 4.46 -1.33 17.03
C LEU A 59 3.06 -0.72 16.80
N PRO A 60 2.42 -0.03 17.77
CA PRO A 60 1.11 0.58 17.53
C PRO A 60 1.13 1.66 16.44
N GLU A 61 2.19 2.45 16.35
CA GLU A 61 2.33 3.54 15.37
C GLU A 61 2.55 2.97 13.97
N ARG A 62 3.36 1.91 13.85
CA ARG A 62 3.57 1.20 12.59
C ARG A 62 2.28 0.59 12.05
N LEU A 63 1.47 -0.01 12.94
CA LEU A 63 0.17 -0.57 12.57
C LEU A 63 -0.80 0.54 12.13
N ASP A 64 -0.81 1.68 12.80
CA ASP A 64 -1.62 2.83 12.40
C ASP A 64 -1.20 3.35 11.02
N HIS A 65 0.11 3.46 10.75
CA HIS A 65 0.64 3.90 9.45
C HIS A 65 0.26 2.92 8.32
N TYR A 66 0.51 1.63 8.54
CA TYR A 66 0.21 0.58 7.57
C TYR A 66 -1.29 0.48 7.27
N GLU A 67 -2.13 0.62 8.30
CA GLU A 67 -3.58 0.71 8.12
C GLU A 67 -3.99 1.90 7.25
N ALA A 68 -3.39 3.07 7.48
CA ALA A 68 -3.67 4.26 6.70
C ALA A 68 -3.27 4.09 5.23
N GLU A 69 -2.12 3.45 4.95
CA GLU A 69 -1.68 3.13 3.59
C GLU A 69 -2.66 2.20 2.87
N ILE A 70 -3.09 1.11 3.51
CA ILE A 70 -4.07 0.18 2.92
C ILE A 70 -5.37 0.90 2.55
N ILE A 71 -5.86 1.79 3.42
CA ILE A 71 -7.10 2.53 3.18
C ILE A 71 -6.92 3.48 1.98
N ARG A 72 -5.80 4.22 1.90
CA ARG A 72 -5.52 5.13 0.77
C ARG A 72 -5.38 4.37 -0.54
N GLU A 73 -4.62 3.28 -0.54
CA GLU A 73 -4.43 2.42 -1.71
C GLU A 73 -5.77 1.87 -2.22
N THR A 74 -6.61 1.39 -1.30
CA THR A 74 -7.92 0.84 -1.68
C THR A 74 -8.88 1.92 -2.18
N LEU A 75 -8.85 3.13 -1.59
CA LEU A 75 -9.60 4.28 -2.10
C LEU A 75 -9.16 4.66 -3.51
N GLY A 76 -7.85 4.75 -3.76
CA GLY A 76 -7.29 5.08 -5.06
C GLY A 76 -7.66 4.07 -6.14
N ARG A 77 -7.61 2.77 -5.84
CA ARG A 77 -8.02 1.69 -6.76
C ARG A 77 -9.52 1.69 -7.09
N ASN A 78 -10.34 2.31 -6.25
CA ASN A 78 -11.79 2.38 -6.42
C ASN A 78 -12.27 3.78 -6.83
N ASP A 79 -11.38 4.67 -7.30
CA ASP A 79 -11.71 6.05 -7.71
C ASP A 79 -12.50 6.84 -6.64
N GLY A 80 -12.18 6.58 -5.36
CA GLY A 80 -12.87 7.19 -4.23
C GLY A 80 -14.27 6.63 -3.93
N ASP A 81 -14.71 5.55 -4.59
CA ASP A 81 -15.97 4.88 -4.29
C ASP A 81 -15.91 4.20 -2.91
N VAL A 82 -16.57 4.85 -1.95
CA VAL A 82 -16.64 4.40 -0.55
C VAL A 82 -17.33 3.04 -0.42
N ARG A 83 -18.37 2.76 -1.21
CA ARG A 83 -19.10 1.49 -1.08
C ARG A 83 -18.21 0.32 -1.49
N ARG A 84 -17.56 0.45 -2.65
CA ARG A 84 -16.61 -0.56 -3.15
C ARG A 84 -15.40 -0.71 -2.24
N THR A 85 -14.89 0.41 -1.72
CA THR A 85 -13.77 0.40 -0.77
C THR A 85 -14.11 -0.33 0.52
N ILE A 86 -15.29 -0.07 1.10
CA ILE A 86 -15.76 -0.77 2.31
C ILE A 86 -15.91 -2.27 2.06
N GLU A 87 -16.48 -2.65 0.92
CA GLU A 87 -16.64 -4.06 0.52
C GLU A 87 -15.28 -4.74 0.34
N ALA A 88 -14.33 -4.08 -0.32
CA ALA A 88 -12.97 -4.60 -0.53
C ALA A 88 -12.17 -4.73 0.77
N LEU A 89 -12.32 -3.78 1.70
CA LEU A 89 -11.67 -3.82 3.01
C LEU A 89 -12.35 -4.80 3.99
N GLY A 90 -13.61 -5.17 3.74
CA GLY A 90 -14.36 -6.10 4.58
C GLY A 90 -14.69 -5.57 5.99
N ILE A 91 -14.66 -4.25 6.20
CA ILE A 91 -14.90 -3.62 7.51
C ILE A 91 -16.28 -2.94 7.58
N PRO A 92 -16.88 -2.81 8.77
CA PRO A 92 -18.13 -2.08 8.93
C PRO A 92 -18.00 -0.62 8.48
N ARG A 93 -19.08 -0.07 7.91
CA ARG A 93 -19.13 1.33 7.45
C ARG A 93 -18.72 2.33 8.52
N LYS A 94 -19.17 2.14 9.77
CA LYS A 94 -18.80 3.00 10.90
C LYS A 94 -17.29 2.96 11.15
N THR A 95 -16.72 1.77 11.25
CA THR A 95 -15.28 1.54 11.43
C THR A 95 -14.46 2.19 10.32
N PHE A 96 -14.92 2.12 9.07
CA PHE A 96 -14.24 2.79 7.96
C PHE A 96 -14.16 4.30 8.16
N TYR A 97 -15.27 4.96 8.51
CA TYR A 97 -15.27 6.41 8.75
C TYR A 97 -14.44 6.80 9.98
N ASP A 98 -14.50 6.01 11.05
CA ASP A 98 -13.67 6.22 12.24
C ASP A 98 -12.17 6.19 11.88
N LYS A 99 -11.76 5.24 11.01
CA LYS A 99 -10.38 5.12 10.51
C LYS A 99 -9.98 6.27 9.58
N LEU A 100 -10.86 6.71 8.69
CA LEU A 100 -10.59 7.90 7.86
C LEU A 100 -10.32 9.13 8.72
N GLN A 101 -11.14 9.35 9.75
CA GLN A 101 -10.96 10.47 10.66
C GLN A 101 -9.68 10.34 11.49
N ARG A 102 -9.40 9.14 12.03
CA ARG A 102 -8.18 8.85 12.80
C ARG A 102 -6.91 9.14 12.01
N HIS A 103 -6.91 8.76 10.72
CA HIS A 103 -5.74 8.85 9.85
C HIS A 103 -5.71 10.12 8.97
N GLY A 104 -6.66 11.04 9.16
CA GLY A 104 -6.75 12.29 8.42
C GLY A 104 -6.94 12.10 6.90
N ILE A 105 -7.56 11.00 6.47
CA ILE A 105 -7.71 10.66 5.06
C ILE A 105 -8.95 11.39 4.51
N VAL A 106 -8.72 12.32 3.58
CA VAL A 106 -9.79 13.07 2.93
C VAL A 106 -10.20 12.38 1.63
N ARG A 107 -11.45 11.91 1.57
CA ARG A 107 -11.97 11.18 0.40
C ARG A 107 -11.94 11.98 -0.91
N SER A 108 -12.02 13.32 -0.86
CA SER A 108 -12.06 14.17 -2.06
C SER A 108 -10.77 14.09 -2.86
N ASP A 109 -9.66 13.72 -2.21
CA ASP A 109 -8.36 13.62 -2.84
C ASP A 109 -8.29 12.42 -3.82
N PHE A 110 -9.24 11.48 -3.72
CA PHE A 110 -9.28 10.24 -4.49
C PHE A 110 -10.40 10.21 -5.53
N SER A 111 -11.30 11.21 -5.54
CA SER A 111 -12.41 11.32 -6.49
C SER A 111 -12.00 12.29 -7.60
N ARG A 112 -11.67 11.77 -8.79
CA ARG A 112 -11.27 12.57 -9.96
C ARG A 112 -12.44 12.86 -10.89
#